data_AF-A0A4R6PW31-F1
#
_entry.id   AF-A0A4R6PW31-F1
#
_cell.length_a   1.000
_cell.length_b   1.000
_cell.length_c   1.000
_cell.angle_alpha   90.00
_cell.angle_beta   90.00
_cell.angle_gamma   90.00
#
_symmetry.space_group_name_H-M   'P 1'
#
loop_
_entity.id
_entity.type
_entity.pdbx_description
1 polymer ?
#
loop_
_entity_poly.entity_id
_entity_poly.type
_entity_poly.pdbx_seq_one_letter_code
_entity_poly.pdbx_strand_id
1 'polypeptide(L)'
;MLAVPASTTAAPAAQAAPVSVPMVPEGVPVDALAAFAPAVTGLIAGPADVASPQTALLDQARVLLATMNLPPAIKATLERIITFLDGSGGGGPDIPENGPVIAQFLYPTIGKACIGDGADSVGTALAVPGPAQLPPPGPAAGQAGFVFTALGTKAPTAEQNPPMTVQWLNLDTRQSGVQTLTDEAKINPGGPATLSTIANTGHGRVVAVISGSLTTAAEGAAPRTCNFMPTLGFFTV
;
A
#
# COMPACT_ATOMS: atom_id res chain seq x y z
N MET A 1 -39.56 54.42 25.28
CA MET A 1 -38.63 53.45 25.92
C MET A 1 -39.52 52.51 26.71
N LEU A 2 -39.55 51.19 26.50
CA LEU A 2 -38.48 50.22 26.31
C LEU A 2 -38.82 49.19 25.21
N ALA A 3 -37.82 48.82 24.41
CA ALA A 3 -37.89 47.72 23.46
C ALA A 3 -37.59 46.38 24.15
N VAL A 4 -38.36 45.35 23.82
CA VAL A 4 -38.20 43.97 24.32
C VAL A 4 -37.20 43.24 23.40
N PRO A 5 -36.20 42.51 23.92
CA PRO A 5 -35.25 41.78 23.07
C PRO A 5 -35.90 40.51 22.51
N ALA A 6 -35.66 40.25 21.22
CA ALA A 6 -36.01 39.00 20.59
C ALA A 6 -34.97 37.93 20.96
N SER A 7 -35.41 36.84 21.59
CA SER A 7 -34.59 35.67 21.89
C SER A 7 -34.30 34.90 20.61
N THR A 8 -33.03 34.83 20.19
CA THR A 8 -32.59 33.92 19.12
C THR A 8 -32.49 32.51 19.70
N THR A 9 -33.35 31.60 19.24
CA THR A 9 -33.23 30.17 19.52
C THR A 9 -32.10 29.60 18.67
N ALA A 10 -31.03 29.10 19.30
CA ALA A 10 -29.97 28.38 18.62
C ALA A 10 -30.50 27.07 18.04
N ALA A 11 -30.19 26.77 16.78
CA ALA A 11 -30.50 25.50 16.14
C ALA A 11 -29.75 24.35 16.84
N PRO A 12 -30.37 23.17 17.01
CA PRO A 12 -29.68 22.02 17.58
C PRO A 12 -28.51 21.60 16.69
N ALA A 13 -27.35 21.37 17.30
CA ALA A 13 -26.18 20.80 16.63
C ALA A 13 -26.53 19.42 16.06
N ALA A 14 -26.20 19.19 14.79
CA ALA A 14 -26.38 17.90 14.14
C ALA A 14 -25.59 16.83 14.92
N GLN A 15 -26.28 15.79 15.41
CA GLN A 15 -25.62 14.59 15.93
C GLN A 15 -24.76 13.98 14.82
N ALA A 16 -23.47 13.78 15.09
CA ALA A 16 -22.62 12.97 14.23
C ALA A 16 -23.17 11.53 14.18
N ALA A 17 -23.40 11.04 12.97
CA ALA A 17 -23.82 9.65 12.75
C ALA A 17 -22.74 8.70 13.29
N PRO A 18 -23.12 7.56 13.91
CA PRO A 18 -22.16 6.57 14.33
C PRO A 18 -21.39 6.05 13.10
N VAL A 19 -20.07 6.15 13.16
CA VAL A 19 -19.18 5.55 12.17
C VAL A 19 -19.32 4.03 12.30
N SER A 20 -20.11 3.42 11.42
CA SER A 20 -20.15 1.97 11.27
C SER A 20 -18.82 1.51 10.68
N VAL A 21 -17.91 1.08 11.55
CA VAL A 21 -16.72 0.32 11.14
C VAL A 21 -17.22 -0.94 10.44
N PRO A 22 -16.90 -1.18 9.15
CA PRO A 22 -17.25 -2.44 8.51
C PRO A 22 -16.60 -3.56 9.31
N MET A 23 -17.43 -4.53 9.72
CA MET A 23 -16.95 -5.74 10.39
C MET A 23 -15.81 -6.35 9.58
N VAL A 24 -14.73 -6.69 10.29
CA VAL A 24 -13.65 -7.54 9.79
C VAL A 24 -14.29 -8.71 9.03
N PRO A 25 -13.85 -9.01 7.78
CA PRO A 25 -14.38 -10.12 7.01
C PRO A 25 -14.36 -11.41 7.85
N GLU A 26 -15.51 -12.09 7.96
CA GLU A 26 -15.59 -13.34 8.69
C GLU A 26 -14.59 -14.35 8.11
N GLY A 27 -13.69 -14.87 8.96
CA GLY A 27 -12.66 -15.83 8.58
C GLY A 27 -11.22 -15.35 8.75
N VAL A 28 -10.97 -14.08 9.10
CA VAL A 28 -9.63 -13.64 9.53
C VAL A 28 -9.54 -13.77 11.05
N PRO A 29 -8.71 -14.69 11.59
CA PRO A 29 -8.56 -14.82 13.03
C PRO A 29 -8.02 -13.50 13.59
N VAL A 30 -8.74 -12.93 14.55
CA VAL A 30 -8.34 -11.70 15.24
C VAL A 30 -6.95 -11.86 15.86
N ASP A 31 -6.59 -13.08 16.22
CA ASP A 31 -5.26 -13.48 16.71
C ASP A 31 -4.16 -13.36 15.65
N ALA A 32 -4.47 -13.56 14.37
CA ALA A 32 -3.51 -13.36 13.28
C ALA A 32 -3.26 -11.86 13.03
N LEU A 33 -4.30 -11.03 13.10
CA LEU A 33 -4.15 -9.56 13.10
C LEU A 33 -3.40 -9.06 14.33
N ALA A 34 -3.68 -9.63 15.51
CA ALA A 34 -3.00 -9.29 16.76
C ALA A 34 -1.53 -9.74 16.79
N ALA A 35 -1.16 -10.82 16.10
CA ALA A 35 0.22 -11.26 15.96
C ALA A 35 1.12 -10.26 15.21
N PHE A 36 0.53 -9.37 14.40
CA PHE A 36 1.25 -8.26 13.75
C PHE A 36 1.32 -6.99 14.62
N ALA A 37 0.58 -6.91 15.72
CA ALA A 37 0.53 -5.71 16.55
C ALA A 37 1.90 -5.27 17.10
N PRO A 38 2.80 -6.17 17.56
CA PRO A 38 4.13 -5.77 18.03
C PRO A 38 5.01 -5.21 16.89
N ALA A 39 4.91 -5.77 15.69
CA ALA A 39 5.64 -5.28 14.51
C ALA A 39 5.15 -3.89 14.08
N VAL A 40 3.83 -3.65 14.15
CA VAL A 40 3.21 -2.35 13.83
C VAL A 40 3.50 -1.29 14.88
N THR A 41 3.62 -1.67 16.16
CA THR A 41 3.89 -0.71 17.25
C THR A 41 5.27 -0.06 17.13
N GLY A 42 6.28 -0.83 16.67
CA GLY A 42 7.62 -0.30 16.37
C GLY A 42 7.66 0.69 15.21
N LEU A 43 6.78 0.53 14.21
CA LEU A 43 6.59 1.46 13.09
C LEU A 43 5.89 2.77 13.51
N ILE A 44 5.05 2.74 14.56
CA ILE A 44 4.28 3.89 15.03
C ILE A 44 5.11 4.82 15.93
N ALA A 45 6.12 4.28 16.63
CA ALA A 45 6.90 4.99 17.64
C ALA A 45 8.23 5.59 17.13
N GLY A 46 8.59 5.37 15.85
CA GLY A 46 9.75 6.00 15.24
C GLY A 46 9.52 7.50 14.92
N PRO A 47 10.57 8.33 14.88
CA PRO A 47 10.44 9.73 14.47
C PRO A 47 9.82 9.83 13.07
N ALA A 48 8.96 10.83 12.84
CA ALA A 48 8.19 10.98 11.60
C ALA A 48 9.03 11.36 10.36
N ASP A 49 10.32 11.65 10.54
CA ASP A 49 11.24 12.14 9.49
C ASP A 49 12.11 11.06 8.84
N VAL A 50 11.87 9.77 9.08
CA VAL A 50 12.65 8.71 8.43
C VAL A 50 12.11 8.40 7.04
N ALA A 51 13.03 8.41 6.06
CA ALA A 51 12.92 7.63 4.83
C ALA A 51 12.35 6.24 5.16
N SER A 52 11.58 5.65 4.21
CA SER A 52 10.76 4.44 4.33
C SER A 52 10.99 3.53 5.56
N PRO A 53 9.96 2.91 6.17
CA PRO A 53 10.14 2.08 7.38
C PRO A 53 11.27 1.04 7.32
N GLN A 54 11.61 0.58 6.12
CA GLN A 54 12.77 -0.28 5.85
C GLN A 54 14.12 0.43 6.09
N THR A 55 14.28 1.68 5.66
CA THR A 55 15.47 2.51 5.93
C THR A 55 15.63 2.80 7.41
N ALA A 56 14.53 3.12 8.11
CA ALA A 56 14.55 3.31 9.56
C ALA A 56 15.02 2.05 10.31
N LEU A 57 14.58 0.86 9.86
CA LEU A 57 15.00 -0.42 10.40
C LEU A 57 16.48 -0.71 10.12
N LEU A 58 16.97 -0.39 8.92
CA LEU A 58 18.38 -0.54 8.56
C LEU A 58 19.29 0.37 9.38
N ASP A 59 18.88 1.61 9.65
CA ASP A 59 19.64 2.53 10.50
C ASP A 59 19.71 2.07 11.95
N GLN A 60 18.59 1.57 12.51
CA GLN A 60 18.59 0.95 13.83
C GLN A 60 19.50 -0.29 13.88
N ALA A 61 19.48 -1.12 12.83
CA ALA A 61 20.35 -2.29 12.74
C ALA A 61 21.84 -1.90 12.70
N ARG A 62 22.21 -0.81 12.01
CA ARG A 62 23.58 -0.27 12.00
C ARG A 62 24.03 0.23 13.36
N VAL A 63 23.18 0.96 14.08
CA VAL A 63 23.47 1.46 15.43
C VAL A 63 23.64 0.30 16.42
N LEU A 64 22.80 -0.73 16.33
CA LEU A 64 22.94 -1.93 17.16
C LEU A 64 24.23 -2.69 16.84
N LEU A 65 24.57 -2.83 15.57
CA LEU A 65 25.80 -3.50 15.14
C LEU A 65 27.07 -2.76 15.59
N ALA A 66 27.02 -1.43 15.68
CA ALA A 66 28.12 -0.60 16.16
C ALA A 66 28.31 -0.66 17.68
N THR A 67 27.25 -0.94 18.44
CA THR A 67 27.25 -0.91 19.91
C THR A 67 27.49 -2.29 20.53
N MET A 68 27.17 -3.38 19.83
CA MET A 68 27.39 -4.73 20.33
C MET A 68 28.85 -5.19 20.19
N ASN A 69 29.37 -5.81 21.26
CA ASN A 69 30.71 -6.40 21.26
C ASN A 69 30.70 -7.81 20.63
N LEU A 70 30.53 -7.88 19.31
CA LEU A 70 30.51 -9.13 18.54
C LEU A 70 31.92 -9.60 18.12
N PRO A 71 32.14 -10.92 17.96
CA PRO A 71 33.32 -11.43 17.28
C PRO A 71 33.48 -10.83 15.87
N PRO A 72 34.71 -10.49 15.42
CA PRO A 72 34.94 -9.78 14.15
C PRO A 72 34.31 -10.46 12.92
N ALA A 73 34.32 -11.79 12.87
CA ALA A 73 33.72 -12.54 11.77
C ALA A 73 32.19 -12.35 11.68
N ILE A 74 31.50 -12.33 12.83
CA ILE A 74 30.04 -12.16 12.89
C ILE A 74 29.67 -10.73 12.51
N LYS A 75 30.45 -9.75 13.00
CA LYS A 75 30.26 -8.34 12.64
C LYS A 75 30.40 -8.12 11.13
N ALA A 76 31.45 -8.66 10.50
CA ALA A 76 31.66 -8.55 9.07
C ALA A 76 30.56 -9.23 8.23
N THR A 77 30.02 -10.37 8.70
CA THR A 77 28.88 -11.02 8.05
C THR A 77 27.62 -10.17 8.12
N LEU A 78 27.31 -9.60 9.29
CA LEU A 78 26.15 -8.73 9.48
C LEU A 78 26.27 -7.43 8.68
N GLU A 79 27.46 -6.84 8.61
CA GLU A 79 27.75 -5.67 7.75
C GLU A 79 27.45 -5.99 6.29
N ARG A 80 27.88 -7.15 5.77
CA ARG A 80 27.59 -7.56 4.39
C ARG A 80 26.10 -7.76 4.13
N ILE A 81 25.35 -8.29 5.09
CA ILE A 81 23.90 -8.44 4.97
C ILE A 81 23.24 -7.05 4.90
N ILE A 82 23.65 -6.11 5.75
CA ILE A 82 23.15 -4.72 5.70
C ILE A 82 23.48 -4.07 4.35
N THR A 83 24.73 -4.19 3.88
CA THR A 83 25.21 -3.68 2.58
C THR A 83 24.47 -4.29 1.38
N PHE A 84 24.01 -5.53 1.51
CA PHE A 84 23.17 -6.16 0.49
C PHE A 84 21.74 -5.61 0.54
N LEU A 85 21.16 -5.48 1.73
CA LEU A 85 19.79 -5.00 1.93
C LEU A 85 19.61 -3.51 1.61
N ASP A 86 20.65 -2.69 1.80
CA ASP A 86 20.65 -1.27 1.47
C ASP A 86 21.08 -0.96 0.02
N GLY A 87 21.52 -1.97 -0.73
CA GLY A 87 21.95 -1.83 -2.13
C GLY A 87 23.31 -1.14 -2.34
N SER A 88 24.00 -0.71 -1.28
CA SER A 88 25.32 -0.06 -1.36
C SER A 88 26.43 -1.01 -1.82
N GLY A 89 26.19 -2.32 -1.80
CA GLY A 89 27.09 -3.35 -2.32
C GLY A 89 27.24 -3.36 -3.85
N GLY A 90 26.45 -2.58 -4.58
CA GLY A 90 26.49 -2.47 -6.04
C GLY A 90 25.90 -3.68 -6.79
N GLY A 91 25.97 -3.64 -8.12
CA GLY A 91 25.53 -4.74 -9.00
C GLY A 91 24.10 -4.63 -9.55
N GLY A 92 23.34 -3.60 -9.19
CA GLY A 92 22.08 -3.22 -9.84
C GLY A 92 22.28 -2.10 -10.88
N PRO A 93 21.32 -1.87 -11.79
CA PRO A 93 21.31 -0.67 -12.62
C PRO A 93 21.28 0.59 -11.73
N ASP A 94 21.80 1.71 -12.24
CA ASP A 94 21.82 2.97 -11.51
C ASP A 94 20.41 3.37 -11.03
N ILE A 95 20.28 3.66 -9.74
CA ILE A 95 19.02 4.14 -9.17
C ILE A 95 18.82 5.59 -9.65
N PRO A 96 17.68 5.92 -10.28
CA PRO A 96 17.41 7.29 -10.69
C PRO A 96 17.31 8.21 -9.46
N GLU A 97 18.13 9.26 -9.41
CA GLU A 97 18.12 10.22 -8.28
C GLU A 97 16.81 11.03 -8.19
N ASN A 98 16.04 11.11 -9.28
CA ASN A 98 14.77 11.85 -9.36
C ASN A 98 13.57 10.96 -9.68
N GLY A 99 13.63 9.67 -9.29
CA GLY A 99 12.51 8.76 -9.43
C GLY A 99 11.39 9.03 -8.40
N PRO A 100 10.13 8.66 -8.70
CA PRO A 100 9.08 8.69 -7.69
C PRO A 100 9.46 7.79 -6.50
N VAL A 101 9.15 8.23 -5.29
CA VAL A 101 9.26 7.36 -4.12
C VAL A 101 8.19 6.28 -4.26
N ILE A 102 8.60 5.02 -4.34
CA ILE A 102 7.68 3.89 -4.45
C ILE A 102 7.72 3.13 -3.12
N ALA A 103 6.55 2.93 -2.53
CA ALA A 103 6.37 2.06 -1.39
C ALA A 103 5.81 0.71 -1.86
N GLN A 104 6.65 -0.33 -1.82
CA GLN A 104 6.17 -1.69 -2.08
C GLN A 104 5.35 -2.19 -0.90
N PHE A 105 4.31 -2.97 -1.20
CA PHE A 105 3.55 -3.65 -0.16
C PHE A 105 4.36 -4.81 0.42
N LEU A 106 4.11 -5.11 1.69
CA LEU A 106 4.95 -5.93 2.56
C LEU A 106 5.25 -7.32 2.01
N TYR A 107 4.28 -7.93 1.34
CA TYR A 107 4.43 -9.27 0.77
C TYR A 107 3.63 -9.42 -0.52
N PRO A 108 4.14 -10.20 -1.49
CA PRO A 108 3.36 -10.58 -2.65
C PRO A 108 2.24 -11.55 -2.25
N THR A 109 1.21 -11.63 -3.09
CA THR A 109 0.06 -12.51 -2.92
C THR A 109 -0.07 -13.46 -4.11
N ILE A 110 -0.81 -14.56 -3.99
CA ILE A 110 -0.89 -15.60 -5.02
C ILE A 110 -2.32 -15.70 -5.56
N GLY A 111 -2.46 -15.60 -6.88
CA GLY A 111 -3.67 -15.88 -7.62
C GLY A 111 -3.59 -17.27 -8.24
N LYS A 112 -4.37 -18.22 -7.72
CA LYS A 112 -4.33 -19.61 -8.17
C LYS A 112 -4.83 -19.78 -9.60
N ALA A 113 -4.12 -20.58 -10.40
CA ALA A 113 -4.42 -20.86 -11.81
C ALA A 113 -4.71 -19.60 -12.63
N CYS A 114 -4.03 -18.49 -12.32
CA CYS A 114 -4.38 -17.18 -12.88
C CYS A 114 -3.69 -16.88 -14.21
N ILE A 115 -2.54 -17.48 -14.47
CA ILE A 115 -1.86 -17.41 -15.77
C ILE A 115 -2.53 -18.36 -16.77
N GLY A 116 -2.98 -19.51 -16.28
CA GLY A 116 -3.57 -20.60 -17.04
C GLY A 116 -3.82 -21.80 -16.13
N ASP A 117 -4.28 -22.90 -16.71
CA ASP A 117 -4.58 -24.11 -15.93
C ASP A 117 -3.30 -24.67 -15.30
N GLY A 118 -3.30 -24.78 -13.96
CA GLY A 118 -2.13 -25.20 -13.20
C GLY A 118 -1.01 -24.16 -13.08
N ALA A 119 -1.19 -22.94 -13.60
CA ALA A 119 -0.19 -21.88 -13.57
C ALA A 119 -0.66 -20.69 -12.72
N ASP A 120 -0.05 -20.54 -11.53
CA ASP A 120 -0.37 -19.48 -10.57
C ASP A 120 0.26 -18.14 -10.95
N SER A 121 -0.39 -17.03 -10.61
CA SER A 121 0.18 -15.67 -10.73
C SER A 121 0.66 -15.17 -9.38
N VAL A 122 1.78 -14.44 -9.39
CA VAL A 122 2.24 -13.64 -8.25
C VAL A 122 1.69 -12.22 -8.41
N GLY A 123 0.85 -11.80 -7.47
CA GLY A 123 0.34 -10.46 -7.34
C GLY A 123 1.27 -9.58 -6.52
N THR A 124 1.64 -8.43 -7.05
CA THR A 124 2.46 -7.41 -6.37
C THR A 124 1.70 -6.10 -6.29
N ALA A 125 1.87 -5.38 -5.18
CA ALA A 125 1.27 -4.07 -4.97
C ALA A 125 2.30 -3.02 -4.60
N LEU A 126 2.04 -1.78 -5.00
CA LEU A 126 2.82 -0.62 -4.61
C LEU A 126 1.92 0.61 -4.43
N ALA A 127 2.42 1.56 -3.65
CA ALA A 127 1.90 2.91 -3.56
C ALA A 127 2.95 3.91 -4.04
N VAL A 128 2.49 4.98 -4.67
CA VAL A 128 3.30 6.13 -5.06
C VAL A 128 2.71 7.36 -4.37
N PRO A 129 3.37 7.90 -3.33
CA PRO A 129 2.97 9.15 -2.71
C PRO A 129 3.15 10.31 -3.69
N GLY A 130 2.17 11.20 -3.72
CA GLY A 130 2.22 12.41 -4.53
C GLY A 130 2.86 13.60 -3.78
N PRO A 131 3.43 14.58 -4.51
CA PRO A 131 3.36 14.72 -5.96
C PRO A 131 4.36 13.80 -6.68
N ALA A 132 3.89 13.09 -7.71
CA ALA A 132 4.75 12.26 -8.55
C ALA A 132 4.34 12.32 -10.03
N GLN A 133 5.32 12.51 -10.90
CA GLN A 133 5.16 12.36 -12.35
C GLN A 133 5.42 10.91 -12.75
N LEU A 134 4.37 10.10 -12.70
CA LEU A 134 4.29 8.82 -13.40
C LEU A 134 3.82 9.07 -14.85
N PRO A 135 3.91 8.07 -15.77
CA PRO A 135 3.17 8.13 -17.02
C PRO A 135 1.74 8.64 -16.75
N PRO A 136 1.34 9.82 -17.27
CA PRO A 136 0.22 10.55 -16.69
C PRO A 136 -1.14 9.84 -16.78
N PRO A 137 -2.04 10.09 -15.82
CA PRO A 137 -1.84 10.98 -14.67
C PRO A 137 -1.16 10.29 -13.48
N GLY A 138 -0.15 10.95 -12.90
CA GLY A 138 0.40 10.60 -11.59
C GLY A 138 -0.34 11.31 -10.44
N PRO A 139 -0.15 10.88 -9.18
CA PRO A 139 -0.81 11.47 -8.02
C PRO A 139 -0.32 12.90 -7.74
N ALA A 140 -1.25 13.79 -7.42
CA ALA A 140 -0.96 15.15 -6.96
C ALA A 140 -0.52 15.18 -5.49
N ALA A 141 -0.08 16.34 -5.00
CA ALA A 141 0.26 16.52 -3.59
C ALA A 141 -0.92 16.14 -2.67
N GLY A 142 -0.65 15.38 -1.61
CA GLY A 142 -1.68 14.87 -0.70
C GLY A 142 -2.49 13.70 -1.25
N GLN A 143 -2.10 13.15 -2.41
CA GLN A 143 -2.68 11.93 -2.98
C GLN A 143 -1.68 10.77 -2.95
N ALA A 144 -2.20 9.55 -3.03
CA ALA A 144 -1.40 8.37 -3.31
C ALA A 144 -1.95 7.62 -4.52
N GLY A 145 -1.07 7.26 -5.45
CA GLY A 145 -1.39 6.29 -6.49
C GLY A 145 -1.19 4.88 -5.96
N PHE A 146 -2.14 3.99 -6.18
CA PHE A 146 -2.03 2.57 -5.84
C PHE A 146 -2.02 1.75 -7.12
N VAL A 147 -1.12 0.76 -7.18
CA VAL A 147 -0.98 -0.12 -8.34
C VAL A 147 -0.92 -1.56 -7.87
N PHE A 148 -1.68 -2.44 -8.52
CA PHE A 148 -1.62 -3.88 -8.36
C PHE A 148 -1.31 -4.53 -9.70
N THR A 149 -0.33 -5.43 -9.73
CA THR A 149 0.06 -6.17 -10.94
C THR A 149 0.03 -7.67 -10.69
N ALA A 150 -0.68 -8.41 -11.53
CA ALA A 150 -0.73 -9.87 -11.51
C ALA A 150 0.25 -10.45 -12.54
N LEU A 151 1.44 -10.85 -12.10
CA LEU A 151 2.53 -11.28 -12.98
C LEU A 151 2.16 -12.52 -13.83
N GLY A 152 2.60 -12.51 -15.09
CA GLY A 152 2.39 -13.59 -16.05
C GLY A 152 0.98 -13.68 -16.65
N THR A 153 0.03 -12.86 -16.19
CA THR A 153 -1.35 -12.86 -16.71
C THR A 153 -1.50 -12.11 -18.03
N LYS A 154 -2.66 -12.27 -18.68
CA LYS A 154 -3.04 -11.51 -19.89
C LYS A 154 -3.51 -10.10 -19.51
N ALA A 155 -3.92 -9.31 -20.50
CA ALA A 155 -4.49 -7.99 -20.25
C ALA A 155 -5.77 -8.10 -19.37
N PRO A 156 -6.03 -7.10 -18.51
CA PRO A 156 -7.25 -7.09 -17.72
C PRO A 156 -8.46 -6.88 -18.64
N THR A 157 -9.62 -7.41 -18.24
CA THR A 157 -10.89 -7.04 -18.88
C THR A 157 -11.28 -5.61 -18.51
N ALA A 158 -12.04 -4.95 -19.38
CA ALA A 158 -12.53 -3.60 -19.12
C ALA A 158 -13.36 -3.51 -17.83
N GLU A 159 -14.16 -4.54 -17.55
CA GLU A 159 -14.90 -4.67 -16.30
C GLU A 159 -14.21 -5.70 -15.39
N GLN A 160 -13.98 -5.32 -14.13
CA GLN A 160 -13.44 -6.18 -13.08
C GLN A 160 -14.59 -6.55 -12.13
N ASN A 161 -15.09 -7.79 -12.25
CA ASN A 161 -16.17 -8.29 -11.41
C ASN A 161 -15.84 -9.71 -10.90
N PRO A 162 -15.67 -9.91 -9.58
CA PRO A 162 -15.65 -8.87 -8.54
C PRO A 162 -14.39 -7.98 -8.64
N PRO A 163 -14.42 -6.76 -8.07
CA PRO A 163 -13.33 -5.80 -8.24
C PRO A 163 -12.11 -6.12 -7.36
N MET A 164 -10.98 -5.52 -7.73
CA MET A 164 -9.84 -5.30 -6.85
C MET A 164 -10.03 -3.94 -6.17
N THR A 165 -9.83 -3.85 -4.85
CA THR A 165 -9.97 -2.60 -4.11
C THR A 165 -8.75 -2.32 -3.24
N VAL A 166 -8.53 -1.03 -2.97
CA VAL A 166 -7.67 -0.55 -1.90
C VAL A 166 -8.54 0.02 -0.79
N GLN A 167 -8.28 -0.39 0.44
CA GLN A 167 -8.73 0.28 1.65
C GLN A 167 -7.52 0.98 2.28
N TRP A 168 -7.68 2.22 2.71
CA TRP A 168 -6.59 2.98 3.33
C TRP A 168 -7.04 3.76 4.55
N LEU A 169 -6.09 4.01 5.45
CA LEU A 169 -6.23 4.84 6.65
C LEU A 169 -5.00 5.72 6.78
N ASN A 170 -5.21 7.04 6.84
CA ASN A 170 -4.21 7.99 7.27
C ASN A 170 -4.19 8.02 8.81
N LEU A 171 -3.07 7.63 9.41
CA LEU A 171 -2.90 7.50 10.85
C LEU A 171 -2.85 8.86 11.56
N ASP A 172 -2.42 9.90 10.85
CA ASP A 172 -2.20 11.23 11.41
C ASP A 172 -3.49 12.07 11.34
N THR A 173 -4.22 12.00 10.22
CA THR A 173 -5.48 12.76 10.02
C THR A 173 -6.73 11.96 10.37
N ARG A 174 -6.61 10.64 10.55
CA ARG A 174 -7.73 9.68 10.75
C ARG A 174 -8.68 9.58 9.56
N GLN A 175 -8.33 10.15 8.41
CA GLN A 175 -9.08 9.97 7.17
C GLN A 175 -8.90 8.55 6.64
N SER A 176 -9.94 8.00 6.02
CA SER A 176 -9.91 6.66 5.43
C SER A 176 -10.77 6.60 4.18
N GLY A 177 -10.50 5.64 3.31
CA GLY A 177 -11.30 5.42 2.11
C GLY A 177 -11.19 4.00 1.58
N VAL A 178 -12.14 3.64 0.72
CA VAL A 178 -12.09 2.43 -0.10
C VAL A 178 -12.31 2.84 -1.54
N GLN A 179 -11.44 2.40 -2.44
CA GLN A 179 -11.53 2.69 -3.87
C GLN A 179 -11.26 1.44 -4.70
N THR A 180 -11.97 1.32 -5.82
CA THR A 180 -11.70 0.28 -6.81
C THR A 180 -10.45 0.61 -7.61
N LEU A 181 -9.62 -0.41 -7.87
CA LEU A 181 -8.52 -0.35 -8.81
C LEU A 181 -9.01 -0.75 -10.20
N THR A 182 -8.54 -0.05 -11.20
CA THR A 182 -9.11 -0.05 -12.54
C THR A 182 -8.02 -0.06 -13.63
N ASP A 183 -8.35 -0.36 -14.88
CA ASP A 183 -7.38 -0.40 -16.01
C ASP A 183 -7.37 0.92 -16.80
N GLU A 184 -7.95 1.98 -16.26
CA GLU A 184 -8.19 3.25 -16.94
C GLU A 184 -6.88 3.94 -17.32
N ALA A 185 -5.85 3.75 -16.48
CA ALA A 185 -4.50 4.28 -16.72
C ALA A 185 -3.71 3.49 -17.77
N LYS A 186 -4.20 2.31 -18.22
CA LYS A 186 -3.56 1.46 -19.24
C LYS A 186 -2.07 1.27 -19.02
N ILE A 187 -1.66 0.99 -17.78
CA ILE A 187 -0.24 0.91 -17.39
C ILE A 187 0.49 -0.19 -18.18
N ASN A 188 -0.14 -1.35 -18.34
CA ASN A 188 0.41 -2.51 -19.06
C ASN A 188 -0.66 -3.10 -20.00
N PRO A 189 -0.94 -2.46 -21.15
CA PRO A 189 -2.08 -2.84 -22.00
C PRO A 189 -1.91 -4.21 -22.66
N GLY A 190 -0.67 -4.71 -22.81
CA GLY A 190 -0.37 -6.05 -23.32
C GLY A 190 -0.29 -7.13 -22.23
N GLY A 191 -0.50 -6.76 -20.97
CA GLY A 191 -0.18 -7.60 -19.81
C GLY A 191 1.27 -7.40 -19.32
N PRO A 192 1.61 -7.83 -18.08
CA PRO A 192 0.73 -8.46 -17.10
C PRO A 192 -0.40 -7.54 -16.62
N ALA A 193 -1.57 -8.10 -16.28
CA ALA A 193 -2.70 -7.30 -15.86
C ALA A 193 -2.33 -6.38 -14.70
N THR A 194 -2.61 -5.09 -14.88
CA THR A 194 -2.24 -4.05 -13.94
C THR A 194 -3.43 -3.14 -13.73
N LEU A 195 -3.86 -3.03 -12.47
CA LEU A 195 -4.96 -2.16 -12.07
C LEU A 195 -4.41 -1.06 -11.17
N SER A 196 -5.02 0.11 -11.22
CA SER A 196 -4.58 1.27 -10.45
C SER A 196 -5.71 2.20 -10.07
N THR A 197 -5.45 3.06 -9.09
CA THR A 197 -6.32 4.17 -8.71
C THR A 197 -5.51 5.27 -8.05
N ILE A 198 -6.04 6.49 -8.01
CA ILE A 198 -5.46 7.61 -7.27
C ILE A 198 -6.44 8.00 -6.16
N ALA A 199 -5.92 8.10 -4.93
CA ALA A 199 -6.68 8.37 -3.73
C ALA A 199 -6.25 9.68 -3.07
N ASN A 200 -7.23 10.44 -2.54
CA ASN A 200 -6.97 11.61 -1.69
C ASN A 200 -6.67 11.16 -0.25
N THR A 201 -5.47 10.63 0.00
CA THR A 201 -5.08 10.09 1.31
C THR A 201 -4.77 11.17 2.35
N GLY A 202 -4.53 12.41 1.91
CA GLY A 202 -3.99 13.47 2.73
C GLY A 202 -2.51 13.25 3.06
N HIS A 203 -1.88 14.27 3.64
CA HIS A 203 -0.48 14.18 4.10
C HIS A 203 -0.36 13.33 5.37
N GLY A 204 0.78 12.66 5.53
CA GLY A 204 1.13 11.88 6.71
C GLY A 204 1.22 10.38 6.45
N ARG A 205 1.27 9.61 7.53
CA ARG A 205 1.47 8.16 7.51
C ARG A 205 0.19 7.45 7.10
N VAL A 206 0.28 6.59 6.08
CA VAL A 206 -0.84 5.83 5.52
C VAL A 206 -0.58 4.33 5.65
N VAL A 207 -1.60 3.60 6.11
CA VAL A 207 -1.69 2.14 6.01
C VAL A 207 -2.72 1.80 4.95
N ALA A 208 -2.40 0.89 4.04
CA ALA A 208 -3.30 0.46 2.99
C ALA A 208 -3.35 -1.06 2.86
N VAL A 209 -4.50 -1.57 2.43
CA VAL A 209 -4.73 -2.99 2.13
C VAL A 209 -5.28 -3.08 0.71
N ILE A 210 -4.62 -3.85 -0.15
CA ILE A 210 -5.17 -4.20 -1.46
C ILE A 210 -5.63 -5.64 -1.43
N SER A 211 -6.87 -5.87 -1.86
CA SER A 211 -7.48 -7.20 -1.90
C SER A 211 -8.58 -7.27 -2.95
N GLY A 212 -8.96 -8.48 -3.33
CA GLY A 212 -10.07 -8.71 -4.22
C GLY A 212 -9.67 -9.57 -5.39
N SER A 213 -10.32 -9.33 -6.52
CA SER A 213 -10.19 -10.20 -7.69
C SER A 213 -9.75 -9.43 -8.92
N LEU A 214 -9.12 -10.16 -9.83
CA LEU A 214 -8.65 -9.63 -11.09
C LEU A 214 -9.10 -10.57 -12.21
N THR A 215 -9.71 -10.00 -13.23
CA THR A 215 -10.19 -10.71 -14.41
C THR A 215 -9.35 -10.34 -15.61
N THR A 216 -8.84 -11.35 -16.31
CA THR A 216 -8.07 -11.18 -17.56
C THR A 216 -8.74 -11.88 -18.72
N ALA A 217 -8.46 -11.43 -19.93
CA ALA A 217 -8.86 -12.12 -21.14
C ALA A 217 -7.75 -12.04 -22.19
N ALA A 218 -7.50 -13.16 -22.86
CA ALA A 218 -6.79 -13.16 -24.14
C ALA A 218 -7.81 -13.05 -25.27
N GLU A 219 -7.38 -12.50 -26.41
CA GLU A 219 -8.19 -12.47 -27.62
C GLU A 219 -8.64 -13.89 -27.99
N GLY A 220 -9.96 -14.06 -28.20
CA GLY A 220 -10.55 -15.36 -28.54
C GLY A 220 -10.65 -16.38 -27.41
N ALA A 221 -10.32 -16.01 -26.15
CA ALA A 221 -10.42 -16.88 -24.99
C ALA A 221 -11.48 -16.39 -23.98
N ALA A 222 -12.05 -17.34 -23.22
CA ALA A 222 -12.96 -17.00 -22.13
C ALA A 222 -12.22 -16.21 -21.03
N PRO A 223 -12.87 -15.21 -20.40
CA PRO A 223 -12.29 -14.49 -19.28
C PRO A 223 -11.91 -15.41 -18.12
N ARG A 224 -10.82 -15.08 -17.43
CA ARG A 224 -10.31 -15.78 -16.26
C ARG A 224 -10.26 -14.82 -15.08
N THR A 225 -11.01 -15.14 -14.03
CA THR A 225 -11.06 -14.38 -12.78
C THR A 225 -10.29 -15.13 -11.69
N CYS A 226 -9.43 -14.40 -10.98
CA CYS A 226 -8.61 -14.93 -9.91
C CYS A 226 -8.77 -14.07 -8.66
N ASN A 227 -8.79 -14.72 -7.50
CA ASN A 227 -8.81 -14.03 -6.21
C ASN A 227 -7.38 -13.94 -5.67
N PHE A 228 -7.04 -12.77 -5.13
CA PHE A 228 -5.76 -12.53 -4.48
C PHE A 228 -6.00 -12.23 -3.00
N MET A 229 -5.21 -12.89 -2.13
CA MET A 229 -5.23 -12.61 -0.70
C MET A 229 -4.78 -11.16 -0.43
N PRO A 230 -5.30 -10.52 0.63
CA PRO A 230 -4.94 -9.15 0.99
C PRO A 230 -3.44 -8.97 1.22
N THR A 231 -2.88 -7.88 0.69
CA THR A 231 -1.51 -7.42 0.97
C THR A 231 -1.52 -6.02 1.58
N LEU A 232 -0.51 -5.73 2.41
CA LEU A 232 -0.45 -4.54 3.27
C LEU A 232 0.66 -3.58 2.83
N GLY A 233 0.36 -2.28 2.79
CA GLY A 233 1.32 -1.22 2.48
C GLY A 233 1.40 -0.18 3.59
N PHE A 234 2.61 0.32 3.84
CA PHE A 234 2.90 1.37 4.83
C PHE A 234 3.79 2.43 4.18
N PHE A 235 3.36 3.69 4.18
CA PHE A 235 4.08 4.78 3.53
C PHE A 235 3.70 6.15 4.08
N THR A 236 4.41 7.18 3.66
CA THR A 236 4.13 8.58 3.99
C THR A 236 3.82 9.35 2.72
N VAL A 237 2.83 10.23 2.78
CA VAL A 237 2.41 11.16 1.71
C VAL A 237 2.68 12.60 2.09
#